data_AF-A0A927ATT3-F1
#
_entry.id   AF-A0A927ATT3-F1
#
_cell.length_a   1.000
_cell.length_b   1.000
_cell.length_c   1.000
_cell.angle_alpha   90.00
_cell.angle_beta   90.00
_cell.angle_gamma   90.00
#
_symmetry.space_group_name_H-M   'P 1'
#
loop_
_entity.id
_entity.type
_entity.pdbx_description
1 polymer ?
#
loop_
_entity_poly.entity_id
_entity_poly.type
_entity_poly.pdbx_seq_one_letter_code
_entity_poly.pdbx_strand_id
1 'polypeptide(L)'
;MLKKLIVGGFLFSLFSLPLFTQQATAQDVPAQNRAERRGRTMQDVDPATRAQRMTDRMTKQLSLDEATSKKVYDLVLARAEKMDAIQKNSDDRKTKMQAMKAGTEAFQADLKKVLTAEQFAKFESMRDQMGRRRGGLNREKADDNGSK
;
A
#
# COMPACT_ATOMS: atom_id res chain seq x y z
N MET A 1 42.65 -28.46 -11.54
CA MET A 1 43.74 -27.60 -12.05
C MET A 1 43.85 -26.39 -11.16
N LEU A 2 44.99 -26.25 -10.48
CA LEU A 2 45.26 -25.27 -9.44
C LEU A 2 46.10 -24.14 -10.06
N LYS A 3 45.71 -22.87 -9.90
CA LYS A 3 46.61 -21.73 -10.08
C LYS A 3 46.48 -20.79 -8.87
N LYS A 4 47.64 -20.53 -8.29
CA LYS A 4 47.90 -19.86 -7.01
C LYS A 4 48.40 -18.41 -7.26
N LEU A 5 48.11 -17.49 -6.33
CA LEU A 5 49.06 -16.55 -5.64
C LEU A 5 49.80 -15.45 -6.49
N ILE A 6 50.15 -14.19 -6.09
CA ILE A 6 50.10 -13.25 -4.92
C ILE A 6 50.34 -11.80 -5.48
N VAL A 7 50.19 -10.79 -4.60
CA VAL A 7 50.88 -9.47 -4.51
C VAL A 7 50.12 -8.35 -5.22
N GLY A 8 49.81 -7.18 -4.64
CA GLY A 8 50.14 -6.54 -3.37
C GLY A 8 49.88 -5.03 -3.54
N GLY A 9 49.62 -4.29 -2.46
CA GLY A 9 49.54 -2.82 -2.51
C GLY A 9 48.61 -2.18 -1.49
N PHE A 10 49.12 -2.00 -0.26
CA PHE A 10 48.61 -1.04 0.70
C PHE A 10 48.89 0.38 0.18
N LEU A 11 47.88 1.24 0.06
CA LEU A 11 48.06 2.69 -0.03
C LEU A 11 46.96 3.39 0.80
N PHE A 12 47.31 3.60 2.07
CA PHE A 12 46.66 4.57 2.94
C PHE A 12 47.03 5.98 2.43
N SER A 13 46.13 6.66 1.72
CA SER A 13 46.24 8.11 1.52
C SER A 13 45.30 8.83 2.48
N LEU A 14 45.86 9.30 3.59
CA LEU A 14 45.25 10.29 4.46
C LEU A 14 45.17 11.62 3.68
N PHE A 15 43.99 11.94 3.14
CA PHE A 15 43.75 13.26 2.58
C PHE A 15 43.16 14.16 3.66
N SER A 16 43.92 15.20 4.00
CA SER A 16 43.60 16.21 5.00
C SER A 16 42.39 17.05 4.57
N LEU A 17 41.52 17.36 5.54
CA LEU A 17 40.31 18.17 5.41
C LEU A 17 40.65 19.67 5.29
N PRO A 18 40.06 20.43 4.36
CA PRO A 18 39.73 21.82 4.60
C PRO A 18 38.31 21.92 5.18
N LEU A 19 38.25 22.45 6.40
CA LEU A 19 37.02 22.87 7.07
C LEU A 19 36.46 24.09 6.32
N PHE A 20 35.55 23.86 5.39
CA PHE A 20 34.75 24.92 4.77
C PHE A 20 33.35 24.89 5.38
N THR A 21 33.09 25.81 6.29
CA THR A 21 31.73 26.13 6.74
C THR A 21 31.00 26.87 5.63
N GLN A 22 30.06 26.21 4.96
CA GLN A 22 28.97 26.86 4.21
C GLN A 22 27.81 25.85 4.10
N GLN A 23 26.84 25.95 4.99
CA GLN A 23 25.55 26.62 4.77
C GLN A 23 24.50 25.64 4.25
N ALA A 24 23.46 25.47 5.06
CA ALA A 24 22.26 24.72 4.71
C ALA A 24 21.70 25.26 3.38
N THR A 25 21.85 24.47 2.32
CA THR A 25 20.91 24.54 1.20
C THR A 25 19.88 23.46 1.48
N ALA A 26 18.74 23.89 2.03
CA ALA A 26 17.51 23.16 1.84
C ALA A 26 17.42 22.86 0.34
N GLN A 27 17.50 21.58 -0.03
CA GLN A 27 17.26 21.16 -1.38
C GLN A 27 15.80 21.45 -1.68
N ASP A 28 15.58 22.59 -2.33
CA ASP A 28 14.33 22.99 -2.95
C ASP A 28 14.06 21.99 -4.09
N VAL A 29 13.42 20.88 -3.74
CA VAL A 29 12.89 19.93 -4.72
C VAL A 29 11.79 20.68 -5.49
N PRO A 30 11.93 20.91 -6.81
CA PRO A 30 10.97 21.70 -7.55
C PRO A 30 9.56 21.14 -7.38
N ALA A 31 8.66 22.00 -6.92
CA ALA A 31 7.26 21.68 -6.57
C ALA A 31 6.45 21.05 -7.73
N GLN A 32 6.97 21.11 -8.96
CA GLN A 32 6.38 20.51 -10.16
C GLN A 32 6.27 18.98 -10.08
N ASN A 33 7.22 18.29 -9.43
CA ASN A 33 7.19 16.82 -9.30
C ASN A 33 6.22 16.29 -8.23
N ARG A 34 5.72 17.17 -7.35
CA ARG A 34 4.76 16.79 -6.29
C ARG A 34 3.32 16.80 -6.80
N ALA A 35 3.01 17.60 -7.81
CA ALA A 35 1.70 17.65 -8.46
C ALA A 35 1.45 16.42 -9.35
N GLU A 36 2.44 15.96 -10.11
CA GLU A 36 2.32 14.77 -10.95
C GLU A 36 2.14 13.48 -10.14
N ARG A 37 2.79 13.36 -8.98
CA ARG A 37 2.56 12.23 -8.04
C ARG A 37 1.20 12.26 -7.34
N ARG A 38 0.54 13.43 -7.31
CA ARG A 38 -0.84 13.59 -6.83
C ARG A 38 -1.88 13.37 -7.94
N GLY A 39 -1.46 13.28 -9.20
CA GLY A 39 -2.32 13.22 -10.39
C GLY A 39 -2.68 11.80 -10.88
N ARG A 40 -2.02 10.74 -10.43
CA ARG A 40 -2.58 9.38 -10.60
C ARG A 40 -3.66 9.18 -9.54
N THR A 41 -4.88 9.49 -9.93
CA THR A 41 -6.07 9.03 -9.21
C THR A 41 -5.92 7.54 -8.93
N MET A 42 -6.32 7.07 -7.75
CA MET A 42 -6.28 5.64 -7.38
C MET A 42 -7.00 4.73 -8.41
N GLN A 43 -7.83 5.34 -9.27
CA GLN A 43 -8.48 4.71 -10.42
C GLN A 43 -7.52 4.30 -11.56
N ASP A 44 -6.36 4.94 -11.73
CA ASP A 44 -5.46 4.69 -12.87
C ASP A 44 -4.47 3.54 -12.66
N VAL A 45 -4.49 2.91 -11.48
CA VAL A 45 -3.66 1.74 -11.20
C VAL A 45 -4.42 0.48 -11.61
N ASP A 46 -3.85 -0.29 -12.53
CA ASP A 46 -4.40 -1.56 -12.99
C ASP A 46 -4.82 -2.52 -11.83
N PRO A 47 -5.95 -3.26 -11.97
CA PRO A 47 -6.42 -4.23 -10.98
C PRO A 47 -5.38 -5.20 -10.47
N ALA A 48 -4.54 -5.77 -11.34
CA ALA A 48 -3.54 -6.75 -10.95
C ALA A 48 -2.44 -6.14 -10.08
N THR A 49 -2.02 -4.91 -10.40
CA THR A 49 -1.07 -4.17 -9.55
C THR A 49 -1.64 -3.88 -8.17
N ARG A 50 -2.93 -3.50 -8.09
CA ARG A 50 -3.59 -3.31 -6.78
C ARG A 50 -3.72 -4.62 -6.02
N ALA A 51 -4.03 -5.71 -6.72
CA ALA A 51 -4.17 -7.03 -6.14
C ALA A 51 -2.86 -7.53 -5.55
N GLN A 52 -1.75 -7.36 -6.28
CA GLN A 52 -0.42 -7.70 -5.80
C GLN A 52 -0.08 -6.93 -4.52
N ARG A 53 -0.20 -5.60 -4.54
CA ARG A 53 0.12 -4.76 -3.36
C ARG A 53 -0.73 -5.09 -2.13
N MET A 54 -2.00 -5.45 -2.34
CA MET A 54 -2.86 -5.85 -1.23
C MET A 54 -2.48 -7.23 -0.72
N THR A 55 -2.20 -8.18 -1.61
CA THR A 55 -1.72 -9.52 -1.25
C THR A 55 -0.41 -9.43 -0.49
N ASP A 56 0.59 -8.70 -0.98
CA ASP A 56 1.89 -8.53 -0.31
C ASP A 56 1.73 -8.02 1.13
N ARG A 57 0.78 -7.09 1.34
CA ARG A 57 0.47 -6.58 2.67
C ARG A 57 -0.20 -7.64 3.53
N MET A 58 -1.15 -8.40 3.00
CA MET A 58 -1.80 -9.49 3.71
C MET A 58 -0.81 -10.60 4.06
N THR A 59 0.04 -11.01 3.12
CA THR A 59 1.12 -11.98 3.34
C THR A 59 2.02 -11.55 4.49
N LYS A 60 2.48 -10.30 4.50
CA LYS A 60 3.34 -9.78 5.58
C LYS A 60 2.61 -9.65 6.92
N GLN A 61 1.39 -9.14 6.92
CA GLN A 61 0.67 -8.84 8.16
C GLN A 61 0.08 -10.10 8.79
N LEU A 62 -0.34 -11.08 8.00
CA LEU A 62 -0.97 -12.32 8.45
C LEU A 62 0.00 -13.51 8.43
N SER A 63 1.25 -13.29 8.04
CA SER A 63 2.28 -14.33 7.89
C SER A 63 1.78 -15.49 7.02
N LEU A 64 1.20 -15.18 5.85
CA LEU A 64 0.68 -16.19 4.95
C LEU A 64 1.82 -16.97 4.30
N ASP A 65 1.67 -18.28 4.16
CA ASP A 65 2.54 -19.09 3.32
C ASP A 65 2.29 -18.80 1.81
N GLU A 66 3.14 -19.36 0.94
CA GLU A 66 3.06 -19.14 -0.50
C GLU A 66 1.76 -19.64 -1.13
N ALA A 67 1.28 -20.82 -0.72
CA ALA A 67 0.07 -21.42 -1.27
C ALA A 67 -1.18 -20.62 -0.87
N THR A 68 -1.25 -20.18 0.38
CA THR A 68 -2.31 -19.33 0.91
C THR A 68 -2.24 -17.93 0.27
N SER A 69 -1.04 -17.37 0.09
CA SER A 69 -0.84 -16.07 -0.58
C SER A 69 -1.33 -16.09 -2.03
N LYS A 70 -1.10 -17.19 -2.77
CA LYS A 70 -1.60 -17.33 -4.14
C LYS A 70 -3.14 -17.33 -4.20
N LYS A 71 -3.79 -18.09 -3.32
CA LYS A 71 -5.27 -18.09 -3.22
C LYS A 71 -5.80 -16.71 -2.84
N VAL A 72 -5.14 -16.03 -1.91
CA VAL A 72 -5.50 -14.65 -1.53
C VAL A 72 -5.34 -13.69 -2.71
N TYR A 73 -4.28 -13.82 -3.51
CA TYR A 73 -4.09 -13.02 -4.71
C TYR A 73 -5.27 -13.14 -5.68
N ASP A 74 -5.69 -14.36 -5.99
CA ASP A 74 -6.79 -14.62 -6.91
C ASP A 74 -8.10 -13.96 -6.40
N LEU A 75 -8.38 -14.09 -5.10
CA LEU A 75 -9.55 -13.44 -4.47
C LEU A 75 -9.47 -11.92 -4.51
N VAL A 76 -8.29 -11.34 -4.27
CA VAL A 76 -8.08 -9.90 -4.29
C VAL A 76 -8.17 -9.35 -5.70
N LEU A 77 -7.65 -10.07 -6.71
CA LEU A 77 -7.75 -9.71 -8.12
C LEU A 77 -9.21 -9.65 -8.56
N ALA A 78 -9.97 -10.71 -8.32
CA ALA A 78 -11.40 -10.77 -8.65
C ALA A 78 -12.18 -9.63 -7.97
N ARG A 79 -11.84 -9.32 -6.71
CA ARG A 79 -12.42 -8.15 -6.02
C ARG A 79 -12.04 -6.85 -6.73
N ALA A 80 -10.77 -6.64 -7.05
CA ALA A 80 -10.29 -5.40 -7.68
C ALA A 80 -10.98 -5.15 -9.03
N GLU A 81 -11.10 -6.18 -9.87
CA GLU A 81 -11.82 -6.12 -11.14
C GLU A 81 -13.30 -5.78 -10.94
N LYS A 82 -13.96 -6.42 -9.96
CA LYS A 82 -15.36 -6.15 -9.65
C LYS A 82 -15.56 -4.72 -9.16
N MET A 83 -14.67 -4.19 -8.33
CA MET A 83 -14.76 -2.80 -7.86
C MET A 83 -14.57 -1.81 -9.01
N ASP A 84 -13.68 -2.10 -9.96
CA ASP A 84 -13.51 -1.29 -11.17
C ASP A 84 -14.75 -1.31 -12.06
N ALA A 85 -15.36 -2.47 -12.26
CA ALA A 85 -16.61 -2.58 -13.01
C ALA A 85 -17.73 -1.76 -12.35
N ILE A 86 -17.90 -1.88 -11.03
CA ILE A 86 -18.88 -1.07 -10.28
C ILE A 86 -18.58 0.43 -10.41
N GLN A 87 -17.30 0.81 -10.41
CA GLN A 87 -16.88 2.20 -10.55
C GLN A 87 -17.25 2.79 -11.92
N LYS A 88 -17.18 1.97 -12.98
CA LYS A 88 -17.44 2.36 -14.37
C LYS A 88 -18.92 2.29 -14.78
N ASN A 89 -19.71 1.40 -14.16
CA ASN A 89 -21.04 1.04 -14.66
C ASN A 89 -22.23 1.75 -14.00
N SER A 90 -22.03 2.63 -13.01
CA SER A 90 -23.15 3.31 -12.33
C SER A 90 -22.76 4.70 -11.84
N ASP A 91 -23.53 5.69 -12.29
CA ASP A 91 -23.47 7.07 -11.78
C ASP A 91 -24.30 7.24 -10.49
N ASP A 92 -25.26 6.34 -10.23
CA ASP A 92 -26.01 6.36 -8.98
C ASP A 92 -25.13 5.97 -7.79
N ARG A 93 -24.97 6.92 -6.87
CA ARG A 93 -24.10 6.77 -5.70
C ARG A 93 -24.63 5.72 -4.74
N LYS A 94 -25.95 5.60 -4.57
CA LYS A 94 -26.53 4.66 -3.60
C LYS A 94 -26.33 3.22 -4.05
N THR A 95 -26.64 2.92 -5.29
CA THR A 95 -26.45 1.61 -5.93
C THR A 95 -24.98 1.20 -5.88
N LYS A 96 -24.08 2.13 -6.21
CA LYS A 96 -22.63 1.92 -6.11
C LYS A 96 -22.18 1.56 -4.70
N MET A 97 -22.64 2.28 -3.69
CA MET A 97 -22.31 1.96 -2.29
C MET A 97 -22.82 0.58 -1.88
N GLN A 98 -24.03 0.21 -2.27
CA GLN A 98 -24.59 -1.12 -1.99
C GLN A 98 -23.78 -2.22 -2.66
N ALA A 99 -23.42 -2.06 -3.93
CA ALA A 99 -22.60 -3.02 -4.67
C ALA A 99 -21.19 -3.16 -4.07
N MET A 100 -20.57 -2.05 -3.65
CA MET A 100 -19.28 -2.04 -2.98
C MET A 100 -19.33 -2.75 -1.61
N LYS A 101 -20.43 -2.56 -0.86
CA LYS A 101 -20.65 -3.23 0.43
C LYS A 101 -20.81 -4.74 0.23
N ALA A 102 -21.69 -5.15 -0.67
CA ALA A 102 -21.92 -6.56 -0.99
C ALA A 102 -20.64 -7.25 -1.49
N GLY A 103 -19.86 -6.59 -2.36
CA GLY A 103 -18.57 -7.11 -2.81
C GLY A 103 -17.54 -7.23 -1.68
N THR A 104 -17.60 -6.35 -0.69
CA THR A 104 -16.73 -6.41 0.50
C THR A 104 -17.14 -7.55 1.45
N GLU A 105 -18.43 -7.83 1.61
CA GLU A 105 -18.94 -8.96 2.41
C GLU A 105 -18.60 -10.30 1.76
N ALA A 106 -18.82 -10.42 0.44
CA ALA A 106 -18.47 -11.62 -0.31
C ALA A 106 -16.96 -11.95 -0.21
N PHE A 107 -16.10 -10.95 -0.40
CA PHE A 107 -14.66 -11.12 -0.26
C PHE A 107 -14.24 -11.61 1.14
N GLN A 108 -14.89 -11.12 2.20
CA GLN A 108 -14.60 -11.59 3.55
C GLN A 108 -15.02 -13.05 3.75
N ALA A 109 -16.18 -13.43 3.23
CA ALA A 109 -16.64 -14.81 3.28
C ALA A 109 -15.67 -15.76 2.56
N ASP A 110 -15.10 -15.33 1.43
CA ASP A 110 -14.12 -16.12 0.70
C ASP A 110 -12.76 -16.18 1.41
N LEU A 111 -12.30 -15.07 1.98
CA LEU A 111 -11.09 -15.08 2.82
C LEU A 111 -11.21 -16.03 4.01
N LYS A 112 -12.39 -16.10 4.66
CA LYS A 112 -12.62 -17.00 5.80
C LYS A 112 -12.44 -18.48 5.45
N LYS A 113 -12.65 -18.85 4.18
CA LYS A 113 -12.47 -20.24 3.69
C LYS A 113 -11.01 -20.58 3.41
N VAL A 114 -10.17 -19.57 3.17
CA VAL A 114 -8.76 -19.73 2.76
C VAL A 114 -7.79 -19.50 3.92
N LEU A 115 -8.10 -18.56 4.80
CA LEU A 115 -7.28 -18.21 5.96
C LEU A 115 -7.56 -19.12 7.15
N THR A 116 -6.56 -19.29 8.01
CA THR A 116 -6.80 -19.89 9.33
C THR A 116 -7.67 -18.97 10.20
N ALA A 117 -8.28 -19.51 11.25
CA ALA A 117 -9.11 -18.74 12.18
C ALA A 117 -8.34 -17.55 12.79
N GLU A 118 -7.08 -17.74 13.17
CA GLU A 118 -6.21 -16.71 13.74
C GLU A 118 -5.86 -15.61 12.71
N GLN A 119 -5.52 -16.01 11.48
CA GLN A 119 -5.23 -15.08 10.40
C GLN A 119 -6.46 -14.25 10.02
N PHE A 120 -7.65 -14.88 9.98
CA PHE A 120 -8.91 -14.19 9.70
C PHE A 120 -9.26 -13.20 10.82
N ALA A 121 -9.13 -13.59 12.09
CA ALA A 121 -9.35 -12.69 13.22
C ALA A 121 -8.41 -11.47 13.19
N LYS A 122 -7.14 -11.67 12.85
CA LYS A 122 -6.17 -10.57 12.67
C LYS A 122 -6.57 -9.65 11.52
N PHE A 123 -7.02 -10.22 10.40
CA PHE A 123 -7.54 -9.46 9.27
C PHE A 123 -8.75 -8.59 9.66
N GLU A 124 -9.71 -9.12 10.42
CA GLU A 124 -10.88 -8.36 10.90
C GLU A 124 -10.45 -7.20 11.81
N SER A 125 -9.54 -7.44 12.75
CA SER A 125 -8.98 -6.39 13.62
C SER A 125 -8.30 -5.27 12.82
N MET A 126 -7.48 -5.62 11.82
CA MET A 126 -6.83 -4.65 10.94
C MET A 126 -7.85 -3.80 10.16
N ARG A 127 -8.91 -4.44 9.65
CA ARG A 127 -9.99 -3.76 8.92
C ARG A 127 -10.73 -2.78 9.82
N ASP A 128 -11.08 -3.20 11.04
CA ASP A 128 -11.83 -2.38 11.97
C ASP A 128 -11.02 -1.18 12.45
N GLN A 129 -9.72 -1.36 12.70
CA GLN A 129 -8.80 -0.25 13.01
C GLN A 129 -8.75 0.78 11.87
N MET A 130 -8.72 0.32 10.62
CA MET A 130 -8.73 1.21 9.45
C MET A 130 -10.06 1.95 9.30
N GLY A 131 -11.18 1.27 9.58
CA GLY A 131 -12.51 1.87 9.60
C GLY A 131 -12.64 2.97 10.65
N ARG A 132 -12.15 2.73 11.87
CA ARG A 132 -12.14 3.71 12.97
C ARG A 132 -11.29 4.95 12.62
N ARG A 133 -10.11 4.75 12.04
CA ARG A 133 -9.24 5.87 11.60
C ARG A 133 -9.92 6.75 10.54
N ARG A 134 -10.61 6.15 9.56
CA ARG A 134 -11.39 6.92 8.57
C ARG A 134 -12.58 7.65 9.19
N GLY A 135 -13.24 7.05 10.19
CA GLY A 135 -14.35 7.68 10.90
C GLY A 135 -13.93 8.84 11.80
N GLY A 136 -12.75 8.75 12.44
CA GLY A 136 -12.19 9.81 13.29
C GLY A 136 -11.76 11.06 12.51
N LEU A 137 -11.07 10.87 11.38
CA LEU A 137 -10.60 11.97 10.52
C LEU A 137 -11.74 12.82 9.92
N ASN A 138 -12.94 12.25 9.75
CA ASN A 138 -14.11 12.98 9.27
C ASN A 138 -14.81 13.80 10.35
N ARG A 139 -14.67 13.42 11.64
CA ARG A 139 -15.23 14.22 12.76
C ARG A 139 -14.37 15.46 13.04
N GLU A 140 -13.06 15.28 13.12
CA GLU A 140 -12.13 16.39 13.43
C GLU A 140 -12.15 17.50 12.36
N LYS A 141 -12.37 17.16 11.08
CA LYS A 141 -12.55 18.16 10.01
C LYS A 141 -13.91 18.85 10.02
N ALA A 142 -14.94 18.24 10.59
CA ALA A 142 -16.25 18.88 10.71
C ALA A 142 -16.26 19.92 11.84
N ASP A 143 -15.49 19.67 12.90
CA ASP A 143 -15.38 20.54 14.07
C ASP A 143 -14.50 21.80 13.78
N ASP A 144 -13.48 21.68 12.91
CA ASP A 144 -12.59 22.79 12.51
C ASP A 144 -13.20 23.75 11.46
N ASN A 145 -14.16 23.28 10.65
CA ASN A 145 -14.80 24.09 9.60
C ASN A 145 -16.11 24.78 10.05
N GLY A 146 -16.49 24.65 11.32
CA GLY A 146 -17.71 25.23 11.91
C GLY A 146 -17.51 26.48 12.76
N SER A 147 -16.26 26.97 12.90
CA SER A 147 -15.93 28.17 13.69
C SER A 147 -15.39 29.29 12.79
N LYS A 148 -16.27 29.96 12.05
CA LYS A 148 -16.05 31.33 11.57
C LYS A 148 -17.36 32.10 11.57
#